data_AF-F9DGK4-F1
#
_entry.id   AF-F9DGK4-F1
#
_cell.length_a   1.000
_cell.length_b   1.000
_cell.length_c   1.000
_cell.angle_alpha   90.00
_cell.angle_beta   90.00
_cell.angle_gamma   90.00
#
_symmetry.space_group_name_H-M   'P 1'
#
loop_
_entity.id
_entity.type
_entity.pdbx_description
1 polymer ?
#
loop_
_entity_poly.entity_id
_entity_poly.type
_entity_poly.pdbx_seq_one_letter_code
_entity_poly.pdbx_strand_id
1 'polypeptide(L)' 'MNKVELSKQLQSMGISPNKYSLEGSVATWNTIVLVKNYNIWKVLYIDERGNQNELASFKTENDACKFIYNEFK' A
#
# COMPACT_ATOMS: atom_id res chain seq x y z
N MET A 1 5.30 -11.28 5.06
CA MET A 1 6.04 -10.03 4.89
C MET A 1 5.44 -8.97 5.79
N ASN A 2 6.26 -8.03 6.26
CA ASN A 2 5.81 -6.82 6.95
C ASN A 2 6.10 -5.58 6.08
N LYS A 3 5.71 -4.39 6.55
CA LYS A 3 5.96 -3.11 5.85
C LYS A 3 7.43 -2.88 5.49
N VAL A 4 8.36 -3.26 6.37
CA VAL A 4 9.81 -3.07 6.16
C VAL A 4 10.32 -3.96 5.03
N GLU A 5 9.91 -5.23 5.02
CA GLU A 5 10.26 -6.18 3.97
C GLU A 5 9.64 -5.77 2.62
N LEU A 6 8.37 -5.36 2.61
CA LEU A 6 7.70 -4.88 1.41
C LEU A 6 8.43 -3.66 0.82
N SER A 7 8.77 -2.67 1.65
CA SER A 7 9.47 -1.46 1.17
C SER A 7 10.81 -1.81 0.52
N LYS A 8 11.58 -2.74 1.10
CA LYS A 8 12.83 -3.22 0.50
C LYS A 8 12.62 -3.92 -0.85
N GLN A 9 11.57 -4.75 -0.95
CA GLN A 9 11.25 -5.46 -2.19
C GLN A 9 10.83 -4.47 -3.30
N LEU A 10 9.95 -3.51 -3.00
CA LEU A 10 9.51 -2.50 -3.96
C LEU A 10 10.68 -1.62 -4.43
N GLN A 11 11.57 -1.22 -3.50
CA GLN A 11 12.80 -0.51 -3.86
C GLN A 11 13.72 -1.34 -4.76
N SER A 12 13.89 -2.65 -4.50
CA SER A 12 14.69 -3.53 -5.35
C SER A 12 14.10 -3.72 -6.76
N MET A 13 12.78 -3.56 -6.91
CA MET A 13 12.07 -3.59 -8.19
C MET A 13 12.15 -2.24 -8.95
N GLY A 14 12.78 -1.21 -8.36
CA GLY A 14 12.82 0.13 -8.93
C GLY A 14 11.51 0.92 -8.79
N ILE A 15 10.58 0.46 -7.96
CA ILE A 15 9.33 1.18 -7.68
C ILE A 15 9.64 2.42 -6.84
N SER A 16 9.24 3.58 -7.34
CA SER A 16 9.41 4.84 -6.62
C SER A 16 8.64 4.83 -5.30
N PRO A 17 9.24 5.30 -4.18
CA PRO A 17 8.54 5.47 -2.90
C PRO A 17 7.30 6.39 -2.97
N ASN A 18 7.15 7.19 -4.02
CA ASN A 18 5.96 8.02 -4.23
C ASN A 18 4.74 7.20 -4.71
N LYS A 19 4.96 5.99 -5.24
CA LYS A 19 3.88 5.13 -5.76
C LYS A 19 3.13 4.38 -4.67
N TYR A 20 3.65 4.37 -3.44
CA TYR A 20 3.01 3.68 -2.33
C TYR A 20 3.22 4.39 -0.99
N SER A 21 2.32 4.20 -0.04
CA SER A 21 2.47 4.64 1.35
C SER A 21 2.08 3.53 2.31
N LEU A 22 3.05 3.03 3.08
CA LEU A 22 2.84 1.95 4.04
C LEU A 22 2.48 2.45 5.45
N GLU A 23 2.71 3.73 5.72
CA GLU A 23 2.42 4.37 7.01
C GLU A 23 1.08 5.13 7.02
N GLY A 24 0.32 5.06 5.92
CA GLY A 24 -0.98 5.73 5.79
C GLY A 24 -0.90 7.24 5.52
N SER A 25 0.29 7.84 5.47
CA SER A 25 0.47 9.24 5.10
C SER A 25 0.57 9.39 3.59
N VAL A 26 -0.32 10.20 3.01
CA VAL A 26 -0.40 10.39 1.57
C VAL A 26 0.26 11.71 1.22
N ALA A 27 1.42 11.65 0.57
CA ALA A 27 2.11 12.84 0.08
C ALA A 27 1.83 13.11 -1.41
N THR A 28 1.30 12.13 -2.14
CA THR A 28 1.19 12.17 -3.60
C THR A 28 -0.06 11.47 -4.12
N TRP A 29 -0.48 11.81 -5.33
CA TRP A 29 -1.59 11.19 -6.04
C TRP A 29 -1.15 9.98 -6.86
N ASN A 30 -2.10 9.17 -7.35
CA ASN A 30 -1.84 7.92 -8.07
C ASN A 30 -0.94 6.97 -7.25
N THR A 31 -1.35 6.75 -6.00
CA THR A 31 -0.55 6.03 -5.00
C THR A 31 -1.38 4.95 -4.30
N ILE A 32 -0.74 3.84 -3.96
CA ILE A 32 -1.34 2.74 -3.17
C ILE A 32 -1.03 2.96 -1.70
N VAL A 33 -2.04 2.95 -0.85
CA VAL A 33 -1.93 3.28 0.58
C VAL A 33 -2.37 2.11 1.42
N LEU A 34 -1.52 1.70 2.35
CA LEU A 34 -1.88 0.77 3.40
C LEU A 34 -2.41 1.55 4.61
N VAL A 35 -3.65 1.27 4.99
CA VAL A 35 -4.31 1.91 6.14
C VAL A 35 -4.68 0.84 7.15
N LYS A 36 -4.32 1.06 8.42
CA LYS A 36 -4.79 0.23 9.52
C LYS A 36 -6.02 0.86 10.15
N ASN A 37 -7.16 0.16 10.09
CA ASN A 37 -8.41 0.55 10.72
C ASN A 37 -8.81 -0.52 11.76
N TYR A 38 -8.66 -0.20 13.04
CA TYR A 38 -8.78 -1.17 14.14
C TYR A 38 -7.95 -2.45 13.88
N ASN A 39 -8.63 -3.58 13.67
CA ASN A 39 -8.05 -4.90 13.45
C ASN A 39 -8.01 -5.30 11.95
N ILE A 40 -8.27 -4.34 11.06
CA ILE A 40 -8.33 -4.57 9.61
C ILE A 40 -7.27 -3.71 8.93
N TRP A 41 -6.57 -4.32 7.99
CA TRP A 41 -5.63 -3.68 7.08
C TRP A 41 -6.33 -3.46 5.75
N LYS A 42 -6.49 -2.21 5.34
CA LYS A 42 -7.10 -1.82 4.07
C LYS A 42 -6.02 -1.36 3.11
N VAL A 43 -6.16 -1.77 1.86
CA VAL A 43 -5.35 -1.27 0.74
C VAL A 43 -6.24 -0.35 -0.08
N LEU A 44 -5.85 0.91 -0.17
CA LEU A 44 -6.57 1.95 -0.90
C LEU A 44 -5.74 2.40 -2.09
N TYR A 45 -6.40 2.73 -3.19
CA TYR A 45 -5.80 3.49 -4.29
C TYR A 45 -6.33 4.91 -4.26
N ILE A 46 -5.42 5.88 -4.30
CA ILE A 46 -5.78 7.30 -4.36
C ILE A 46 -5.49 7.81 -5.77
N ASP A 47 -6.55 8.25 -6.45
CA ASP A 47 -6.46 8.78 -7.81
C ASP A 47 -5.97 10.24 -7.83
N GLU A 48 -5.78 10.79 -9.03
CA GLU A 48 -5.38 12.19 -9.27
C GLU A 48 -6.35 13.25 -8.73
N ARG A 49 -7.58 12.87 -8.42
CA ARG A 49 -8.63 13.74 -7.88
C ARG A 49 -8.75 13.61 -6.36
N GLY A 50 -7.93 12.74 -5.75
CA GLY A 50 -7.95 12.43 -4.33
C GLY A 50 -9.06 11.47 -3.91
N ASN A 51 -9.75 10.81 -4.85
CA ASN A 51 -10.74 9.79 -4.50
C ASN A 51 -10.01 8.56 -3.96
N GLN A 52 -10.51 8.04 -2.85
CA GLN A 52 -10.00 6.84 -2.22
C GLN A 52 -10.85 5.65 -2.66
N ASN A 53 -10.24 4.72 -3.39
CA ASN A 53 -10.86 3.48 -3.81
C ASN A 53 -10.31 2.34 -2.97
N GLU A 54 -11.18 1.61 -2.26
CA GLU A 54 -10.74 0.40 -1.54
C GLU A 54 -10.47 -0.72 -2.55
N LEU A 55 -9.21 -1.17 -2.63
CA LEU A 55 -8.81 -2.30 -3.48
C LEU A 55 -9.08 -3.63 -2.77
N ALA A 56 -8.74 -3.71 -1.49
CA ALA A 56 -8.90 -4.91 -0.68
C ALA A 56 -8.80 -4.62 0.82
N SER A 57 -9.29 -5.55 1.64
CA SER A 57 -9.14 -5.53 3.10
C SER A 57 -8.76 -6.90 3.67
N PHE A 58 -7.93 -6.89 4.71
CA PHE A 58 -7.28 -8.07 5.27
C PHE A 58 -7.27 -8.04 6.79
N LYS A 59 -7.23 -9.21 7.43
CA LYS A 59 -7.10 -9.33 8.89
C LYS A 59 -5.65 -9.19 9.38
N THR A 60 -4.67 -9.38 8.50
CA THR A 60 -3.25 -9.36 8.87
C THR A 60 -2.47 -8.38 7.98
N GLU A 61 -1.42 -7.78 8.56
CA GLU A 61 -0.48 -6.93 7.82
C GLU A 61 0.16 -7.71 6.68
N ASN A 62 0.49 -8.97 6.94
CA ASN A 62 1.15 -9.87 6.01
C ASN A 62 0.37 -10.04 4.70
N ASP A 63 -0.95 -10.24 4.79
CA ASP A 63 -1.76 -10.47 3.60
C ASP A 63 -1.94 -9.18 2.81
N ALA A 64 -2.11 -8.04 3.51
CA ALA A 64 -2.18 -6.73 2.87
C ALA A 64 -0.87 -6.36 2.16
N CYS A 65 0.27 -6.59 2.79
CA CYS A 65 1.56 -6.35 2.17
C CYS A 65 1.82 -7.26 0.97
N LYS A 66 1.44 -8.54 1.04
CA LYS A 66 1.52 -9.47 -0.11
C LYS A 66 0.66 -9.01 -1.27
N PHE A 67 -0.54 -8.50 -0.98
CA PHE A 67 -1.42 -7.95 -2.00
C PHE A 67 -0.76 -6.75 -2.70
N ILE A 68 -0.24 -5.77 -1.94
CA ILE A 68 0.46 -4.61 -2.51
C ILE A 68 1.65 -5.05 -3.37
N TYR A 69 2.45 -6.02 -2.91
CA TYR A 69 3.56 -6.54 -3.69
C TYR A 69 3.13 -7.08 -5.06
N ASN A 70 1.99 -7.80 -5.10
CA ASN A 70 1.45 -8.36 -6.34
C ASN A 70 0.90 -7.28 -7.29
N GLU A 71 0.40 -6.15 -6.79
CA GLU A 71 -0.05 -5.04 -7.63
C GLU A 71 1.09 -4.34 -8.40
N PHE A 72 2.34 -4.49 -7.94
CA PHE A 72 3.52 -3.92 -8.59
C PHE A 72 4.35 -4.93 -9.40
N LYS A 73 3.97 -6.21 -9.38
CA LYS A 73 4.66 -7.30 -10.08
C LYS A 73 4.09 -7.50 -11.48
#